data_AF-A0A538LZD3-F1
#
_entry.id   AF-A0A538LZD3-F1
#
_cell.length_a   1.000
_cell.length_b   1.000
_cell.length_c   1.000
_cell.angle_alpha   90.00
_cell.angle_beta   90.00
_cell.angle_gamma   90.00
#
_symmetry.space_group_name_H-M   'P 1'
#
loop_
_entity.id
_entity.type
_entity.pdbx_description
1 polymer ?
#
loop_
_entity_poly.entity_id
_entity_poly.type
_entity_poly.pdbx_seq_one_letter_code
_entity_poly.pdbx_strand_id
1 'polypeptide(L)'
;MWKWRRRREAQRVRDHSLSPETRSGARLTREIEAFLSGSSGEWFTARGRDVPTWAYVNQVAHAEPELLWQLAAWEPARETCLAIQPDGRVDGLTWRGAVAVLASEILELGESDPCSIRRIQLNRLQPLEAALMAQTARPVSPEQLVARGKACLRDHPSCEPPL
;
A
#
# COMPACT_ATOMS: atom_id res chain seq x y z
N MET A 1 45.50 -28.55 16.50
CA MET A 1 44.58 -27.48 16.97
C MET A 1 44.51 -26.28 15.99
N TRP A 2 44.36 -26.49 14.67
CA TRP A 2 44.49 -25.43 13.64
C TRP A 2 43.31 -25.34 12.64
N LYS A 3 42.30 -26.22 12.76
CA LYS A 3 41.16 -26.29 11.82
C LYS A 3 40.01 -25.34 12.16
N TRP A 4 39.93 -24.82 13.38
CA TRP A 4 38.83 -23.97 13.86
C TRP A 4 39.03 -22.46 13.61
N ARG A 5 40.25 -22.02 13.25
CA ARG A 5 40.56 -20.60 12.96
C ARG A 5 40.15 -20.21 11.54
N ARG A 6 40.47 -21.06 10.55
CA ARG A 6 40.15 -20.83 9.13
C ARG A 6 38.65 -20.74 8.82
N ARG A 7 37.80 -21.45 9.58
CA ARG A 7 36.34 -21.42 9.36
C ARG A 7 35.70 -20.10 9.81
N ARG A 8 36.25 -19.42 10.83
CA ARG A 8 35.76 -18.11 11.29
C ARG A 8 36.22 -16.95 10.41
N GLU A 9 37.40 -17.05 9.81
CA GLU A 9 37.87 -16.08 8.80
C GLU A 9 37.08 -16.18 7.49
N ALA A 10 36.76 -17.39 7.01
CA ALA A 10 35.95 -17.55 5.81
C ALA A 10 34.50 -17.04 5.96
N GLN A 11 33.94 -17.11 7.18
CA GLN A 11 32.61 -16.55 7.48
C GLN A 11 32.66 -15.01 7.59
N ARG A 12 33.69 -14.44 8.25
CA ARG A 12 33.88 -12.98 8.36
C ARG A 12 34.18 -12.29 7.02
N VAL A 13 34.83 -12.98 6.07
CA VAL A 13 35.09 -12.45 4.72
C VAL A 13 33.83 -12.45 3.85
N ARG A 14 32.91 -13.41 4.05
CA ARG A 14 31.60 -13.41 3.36
C ARG A 14 30.68 -12.28 3.82
N ASP A 15 30.76 -11.89 5.09
CA ASP A 15 29.94 -10.80 5.63
C ASP A 15 30.51 -9.39 5.33
N HIS A 16 31.72 -9.27 4.80
CA HIS A 16 32.40 -7.98 4.54
C HIS A 16 32.47 -7.56 3.07
N SER A 17 31.85 -8.29 2.14
CA SER A 17 32.15 -8.15 0.70
C SER A 17 30.98 -7.76 -0.18
N LEU A 18 29.93 -7.11 0.37
CA LEU A 18 29.01 -6.34 -0.45
C LEU A 18 29.44 -4.88 -0.42
N SER A 19 29.93 -4.39 -1.58
CA SER A 19 30.18 -2.97 -1.81
C SER A 19 28.96 -2.15 -1.32
N PRO A 20 29.16 -0.95 -0.75
CA PRO A 20 28.06 -0.02 -0.47
C PRO A 20 27.08 0.13 -1.65
N GLU A 21 27.57 0.05 -2.89
CA GLU A 21 26.75 0.05 -4.11
C GLU A 21 25.86 -1.19 -4.20
N THR A 22 26.40 -2.38 -3.92
CA THR A 22 25.64 -3.65 -3.96
C THR A 22 24.57 -3.69 -2.87
N ARG A 23 24.85 -3.14 -1.69
CA ARG A 23 23.86 -3.00 -0.60
C ARG A 23 22.77 -1.99 -0.95
N SER A 24 23.14 -0.88 -1.58
CA SER A 24 22.19 0.11 -2.10
C SER A 24 21.30 -0.47 -3.20
N GLY A 25 21.89 -1.23 -4.13
CA GLY A 25 21.17 -1.93 -5.20
C GLY A 25 20.18 -2.95 -4.65
N ALA A 26 20.61 -3.84 -3.76
CA ALA A 26 19.72 -4.82 -3.13
C ALA A 26 18.59 -4.18 -2.32
N ARG A 27 18.86 -3.01 -1.70
CA ARG A 27 17.82 -2.25 -1.00
C ARG A 27 16.79 -1.70 -1.97
N LEU A 28 17.22 -1.09 -3.07
CA LEU A 28 16.34 -0.54 -4.10
C LEU A 28 15.50 -1.65 -4.75
N THR A 29 16.09 -2.81 -5.04
CA THR A 29 15.36 -3.97 -5.55
C THR A 29 14.21 -4.36 -4.63
N ARG A 30 14.45 -4.48 -3.33
CA ARG A 30 13.39 -4.82 -2.35
C ARG A 30 12.34 -3.73 -2.20
N GLU A 31 12.70 -2.47 -2.38
CA GLU A 31 11.74 -1.35 -2.37
C GLU A 31 10.82 -1.41 -3.58
N ILE A 32 11.39 -1.68 -4.76
CA ILE A 32 10.64 -1.85 -6.01
C ILE A 32 9.74 -3.09 -5.94
N GLU A 33 10.23 -4.22 -5.43
CA GLU A 33 9.43 -5.42 -5.23
C GLU A 33 8.23 -5.14 -4.33
N ALA A 34 8.45 -4.47 -3.20
CA ALA A 34 7.37 -4.08 -2.29
C ALA A 34 6.37 -3.11 -2.95
N PHE A 35 6.85 -2.19 -3.79
CA PHE A 35 6.00 -1.30 -4.56
C PHE A 35 5.11 -2.08 -5.54
N LEU A 36 5.70 -2.98 -6.33
CA LEU A 36 4.98 -3.75 -7.34
C LEU A 36 4.04 -4.80 -6.75
N SER A 37 4.28 -5.27 -5.52
CA SER A 37 3.45 -6.27 -4.84
C SER A 37 2.36 -5.68 -3.94
N GLY A 38 2.25 -4.35 -3.82
CA GLY A 38 1.33 -3.73 -2.87
C GLY A 38 1.80 -3.77 -1.41
N SER A 39 3.05 -4.16 -1.15
CA SER A 39 3.60 -4.37 0.20
C SER A 39 4.45 -3.19 0.69
N SER A 40 4.32 -2.01 0.07
CA SER A 40 5.12 -0.83 0.45
C SER A 40 4.95 -0.44 1.92
N GLY A 41 3.71 -0.48 2.43
CA GLY A 41 3.42 -0.15 3.83
C GLY A 41 4.25 -1.00 4.80
N GLU A 42 4.24 -2.32 4.60
CA GLU A 42 5.03 -3.27 5.38
C GLU A 42 6.53 -3.01 5.26
N TRP A 43 7.01 -2.65 4.06
CA TRP A 43 8.42 -2.33 3.83
C TRP A 43 8.90 -1.10 4.61
N PHE A 44 8.05 -0.07 4.75
CA PHE A 44 8.33 1.11 5.58
C PHE A 44 8.26 0.77 7.08
N THR A 45 7.20 0.06 7.51
CA THR A 45 7.02 -0.35 8.90
C THR A 45 8.17 -1.23 9.40
N ALA A 46 8.60 -2.23 8.62
CA ALA A 46 9.71 -3.11 8.96
C ALA A 46 11.05 -2.36 9.15
N ARG A 47 11.13 -1.12 8.67
CA ARG A 47 12.29 -0.24 8.82
C ARG A 47 12.12 0.85 9.88
N GLY A 48 11.01 0.85 10.61
CA GLY A 48 10.69 1.89 11.60
C GLY A 48 10.57 3.28 10.97
N ARG A 49 10.16 3.35 9.70
CA ARG A 49 9.92 4.61 8.99
C ARG A 49 8.42 4.91 8.99
N ASP A 50 8.10 6.20 8.96
CA ASP A 50 6.73 6.64 8.70
C ASP A 50 6.26 6.10 7.37
N VAL A 51 5.05 5.54 7.37
CA VAL A 51 4.42 4.99 6.16
C VAL A 51 3.81 6.17 5.39
N PRO A 52 4.27 6.45 4.16
CA PRO A 52 3.72 7.54 3.37
C PRO A 52 2.29 7.20 2.92
N THR A 53 1.44 8.21 2.76
CA THR A 53 0.01 8.02 2.41
C THR A 53 -0.19 7.14 1.18
N TRP A 54 0.62 7.32 0.14
CA TRP A 54 0.53 6.52 -1.09
C TRP A 54 0.73 5.02 -0.84
N ALA A 55 1.50 4.62 0.18
CA ALA A 55 1.76 3.22 0.48
C ALA A 55 0.54 2.49 1.07
N TYR A 56 -0.43 3.21 1.63
CA TYR A 56 -1.72 2.63 2.00
C TYR A 56 -2.62 2.41 0.77
N VAL A 57 -2.52 3.26 -0.25
CA VAL A 57 -3.21 3.05 -1.54
C VAL A 57 -2.53 1.93 -2.34
N ASN A 58 -1.20 1.86 -2.31
CA ASN A 58 -0.40 0.79 -2.92
C ASN A 58 -0.96 -0.59 -2.57
N GLN A 59 -1.34 -0.78 -1.31
CA GLN A 59 -1.88 -2.04 -0.82
C GLN A 59 -3.15 -2.47 -1.56
N VAL A 60 -4.10 -1.56 -1.82
CA VAL A 60 -5.34 -1.90 -2.55
C VAL A 60 -5.21 -1.77 -4.06
N ALA A 61 -4.28 -0.97 -4.55
CA ALA A 61 -4.01 -0.77 -5.97
C ALA A 61 -3.32 -1.98 -6.61
N HIS A 62 -2.56 -2.75 -5.84
CA HIS A 62 -1.81 -3.90 -6.33
C HIS A 62 -2.22 -5.23 -5.66
N ALA A 63 -3.21 -5.22 -4.76
CA ALA A 63 -3.72 -6.45 -4.14
C ALA A 63 -4.37 -7.38 -5.15
N GLU A 64 -4.11 -8.67 -4.99
CA GLU A 64 -4.90 -9.74 -5.59
C GLU A 64 -6.31 -9.80 -4.95
N PRO A 65 -7.32 -10.37 -5.64
CA PRO A 65 -8.69 -10.41 -5.15
C PRO A 65 -8.85 -11.00 -3.75
N GLU A 66 -8.12 -12.06 -3.40
CA GLU A 66 -8.18 -12.70 -2.09
C GLU A 66 -7.72 -11.75 -0.97
N LEU A 67 -6.67 -10.96 -1.24
CA LEU A 67 -6.18 -9.98 -0.27
C LEU A 67 -7.16 -8.82 -0.11
N LEU A 68 -7.81 -8.37 -1.19
CA LEU A 68 -8.86 -7.35 -1.11
C LEU A 68 -10.00 -7.80 -0.19
N TRP A 69 -10.46 -9.04 -0.31
CA TRP A 69 -11.47 -9.60 0.60
C TRP A 69 -11.01 -9.60 2.05
N GLN A 70 -9.75 -9.97 2.32
CA GLN A 70 -9.18 -9.96 3.67
C GLN A 70 -9.09 -8.55 4.25
N LEU A 71 -8.74 -7.57 3.42
CA LEU A 71 -8.67 -6.16 3.81
C LEU A 71 -10.07 -5.60 4.09
N ALA A 72 -11.04 -5.90 3.22
CA ALA A 72 -12.44 -5.48 3.35
C ALA A 72 -13.13 -6.11 4.57
N ALA A 73 -12.77 -7.34 4.93
CA ALA A 73 -13.28 -8.02 6.12
C ALA A 73 -12.75 -7.44 7.45
N TRP A 74 -11.90 -6.40 7.40
CA TRP A 74 -11.48 -5.72 8.61
C TRP A 74 -12.63 -4.90 9.21
N GLU A 75 -13.10 -5.33 10.38
CA GLU A 75 -14.16 -4.67 11.12
C GLU A 75 -13.59 -3.73 12.19
N PRO A 76 -13.95 -2.43 12.18
CA PRO A 76 -13.50 -1.45 13.18
C PRO A 76 -14.01 -1.76 14.59
N ALA A 77 -15.03 -2.61 14.75
CA ALA A 77 -15.58 -3.01 16.05
C ALA A 77 -14.55 -3.67 16.99
N ARG A 78 -13.37 -4.07 16.48
CA ARG A 78 -12.25 -4.57 17.29
C ARG A 78 -11.29 -3.48 17.79
N GLU A 79 -11.39 -2.25 17.30
CA GLU A 79 -10.58 -1.10 17.69
C GLU A 79 -11.49 0.09 18.06
N THR A 80 -12.27 -0.08 19.14
CA THR A 80 -12.83 0.97 20.04
C THR A 80 -13.53 2.21 19.42
N CYS A 81 -14.86 2.29 19.58
CA CYS A 81 -15.68 3.51 19.66
C CYS A 81 -15.58 4.53 18.50
N LEU A 82 -15.92 4.14 17.26
CA LEU A 82 -16.25 5.12 16.22
C LEU A 82 -17.69 5.61 16.42
N ALA A 83 -17.86 6.89 16.79
CA ALA A 83 -19.17 7.53 16.74
C ALA A 83 -19.48 7.85 15.27
N ILE A 84 -20.39 7.09 14.66
CA ILE A 84 -20.94 7.44 13.35
C ILE A 84 -21.72 8.74 13.55
N GLN A 85 -21.22 9.84 13.00
CA GLN A 85 -21.96 11.10 13.01
C GLN A 85 -23.18 10.97 12.07
N PRO A 86 -24.28 11.68 12.36
CA PRO A 86 -25.52 11.58 11.57
C PRO A 86 -25.38 12.04 10.11
N ASP A 87 -24.24 12.63 9.72
CA ASP A 87 -23.90 12.98 8.34
C ASP A 87 -23.08 11.90 7.60
N GLY A 88 -22.83 10.75 8.24
CA GLY A 88 -22.06 9.65 7.67
C GLY A 88 -20.54 9.82 7.78
N ARG A 89 -20.04 10.83 8.50
CA ARG A 89 -18.60 10.96 8.79
C ARG A 89 -18.17 9.98 9.87
N VAL A 90 -17.02 9.37 9.65
CA VAL A 90 -16.34 8.49 10.60
C VAL A 90 -15.12 9.25 11.12
N ASP A 91 -15.25 9.87 12.29
CA ASP A 91 -14.11 10.50 12.97
C ASP A 91 -13.30 9.44 13.72
N GLY A 92 -11.96 9.49 13.62
CA GLY A 92 -11.06 8.55 14.30
C GLY A 92 -10.73 7.30 13.47
N LEU A 93 -10.82 7.40 12.14
CA LEU A 93 -10.53 6.28 11.25
C LEU A 93 -9.04 5.94 11.32
N THR A 94 -8.71 4.67 11.57
CA THR A 94 -7.31 4.21 11.49
C THR A 94 -6.90 4.08 10.02
N TRP A 95 -5.60 4.11 9.73
CA TRP A 95 -5.09 3.82 8.38
C TRP A 95 -5.55 2.46 7.86
N ARG A 96 -5.63 1.46 8.75
CA ARG A 96 -6.16 0.14 8.41
C ARG A 96 -7.65 0.19 8.05
N GLY A 97 -8.43 1.00 8.76
CA GLY A 97 -9.83 1.26 8.41
C GLY A 97 -10.00 1.99 7.09
N ALA A 98 -9.13 2.95 6.78
CA ALA A 98 -9.13 3.60 5.46
C ALA A 98 -8.88 2.58 4.34
N VAL A 99 -7.90 1.70 4.51
CA VAL A 99 -7.59 0.62 3.56
C VAL A 99 -8.79 -0.34 3.41
N ALA A 100 -9.41 -0.74 4.51
CA ALA A 100 -10.58 -1.63 4.50
C ALA A 100 -11.76 -1.03 3.74
N VAL A 101 -12.08 0.25 4.00
CA VAL A 101 -13.15 0.97 3.29
C VAL A 101 -12.88 1.03 1.79
N LEU A 102 -11.63 1.33 1.39
CA LEU A 102 -11.28 1.36 -0.04
C LEU A 102 -11.35 -0.05 -0.66
N ALA A 103 -10.93 -1.10 0.05
CA ALA A 103 -11.04 -2.47 -0.41
C ALA A 103 -12.50 -2.87 -0.67
N SER A 104 -13.42 -2.55 0.25
CA SER A 104 -14.85 -2.80 0.08
C SER A 104 -15.43 -2.07 -1.13
N GLU A 105 -15.11 -0.78 -1.31
CA GLU A 105 -15.60 0.01 -2.44
C GLU A 105 -15.11 -0.55 -3.80
N ILE A 106 -13.88 -1.06 -3.86
CA ILE A 106 -13.34 -1.71 -5.08
C ILE A 106 -14.09 -3.00 -5.38
N LEU A 107 -14.34 -3.83 -4.36
CA LEU A 107 -15.06 -5.09 -4.52
C LEU A 107 -16.51 -4.88 -4.94
N GLU A 108 -17.17 -3.87 -4.36
CA GLU A 108 -18.53 -3.46 -4.73
C GLU A 108 -18.59 -2.94 -6.17
N LEU A 109 -17.71 -2.01 -6.55
CA LEU A 109 -17.67 -1.46 -7.92
C LEU A 109 -17.23 -2.46 -8.97
N GLY A 110 -16.36 -3.39 -8.60
CA GLY A 110 -15.91 -4.47 -9.46
C GLY A 110 -16.89 -5.63 -9.52
N GLU A 111 -18.01 -5.58 -8.79
CA GLU A 111 -18.99 -6.66 -8.65
C GLU A 111 -18.33 -8.02 -8.31
N SER A 112 -17.24 -7.99 -7.54
CA SER A 112 -16.40 -9.16 -7.22
C SER A 112 -15.74 -9.87 -8.42
N ASP A 113 -15.82 -9.30 -9.63
CA ASP A 113 -15.18 -9.84 -10.84
C ASP A 113 -13.69 -9.43 -10.91
N PRO A 114 -12.74 -10.39 -10.95
CA PRO A 114 -11.31 -10.09 -10.96
C PRO A 114 -10.87 -9.16 -12.10
N CYS A 115 -11.46 -9.30 -13.30
CA CYS A 115 -11.13 -8.47 -14.44
C CYS A 115 -11.57 -7.01 -14.24
N SER A 116 -12.77 -6.81 -13.71
CA SER A 116 -13.34 -5.50 -13.39
C SER A 116 -12.58 -4.82 -12.25
N ILE A 117 -12.25 -5.55 -11.19
CA ILE A 117 -11.39 -5.11 -10.09
C ILE A 117 -10.04 -4.63 -10.64
N ARG A 118 -9.38 -5.45 -11.48
CA ARG A 118 -8.09 -5.10 -12.07
C ARG A 118 -8.17 -3.82 -12.91
N ARG A 119 -9.25 -3.67 -13.68
CA ARG A 119 -9.48 -2.45 -14.47
C ARG A 119 -9.64 -1.21 -13.60
N ILE A 120 -10.35 -1.32 -12.46
CA ILE A 120 -10.49 -0.23 -11.49
C ILE A 120 -9.13 0.12 -10.88
N GLN A 121 -8.34 -0.87 -10.46
CA GLN A 121 -7.02 -0.67 -9.90
C GLN A 121 -6.09 0.09 -10.87
N LEU A 122 -5.99 -0.36 -12.12
CA LEU A 122 -5.13 0.24 -13.13
C LEU A 122 -5.58 1.66 -13.52
N ASN A 123 -6.89 1.85 -13.74
CA ASN A 123 -7.39 3.10 -14.31
C ASN A 123 -7.69 4.18 -13.27
N ARG A 124 -7.88 3.82 -11.99
CA ARG A 124 -8.31 4.75 -10.94
C ARG A 124 -7.35 4.81 -9.76
N LEU A 125 -6.94 3.65 -9.22
CA LEU A 125 -6.12 3.64 -7.99
C LEU A 125 -4.63 3.86 -8.24
N GLN A 126 -4.05 3.30 -9.29
CA GLN A 126 -2.65 3.56 -9.62
C GLN A 126 -2.39 5.04 -9.97
N PRO A 127 -3.28 5.74 -10.72
CA PRO A 127 -3.19 7.19 -10.88
C PRO A 127 -3.28 7.96 -9.56
N LEU A 128 -4.18 7.55 -8.64
CA LEU A 128 -4.29 8.15 -7.31
C LEU A 128 -3.01 7.94 -6.48
N GLU A 129 -2.45 6.73 -6.50
CA GLU A 129 -1.16 6.40 -5.88
C GLU A 129 -0.06 7.32 -6.42
N ALA A 130 0.09 7.45 -7.74
CA ALA A 130 1.09 8.32 -8.36
C ALA A 130 0.89 9.80 -7.98
N ALA A 131 -0.36 10.27 -7.92
CA ALA A 131 -0.66 11.64 -7.49
C ALA A 131 -0.29 11.89 -6.02
N LEU A 132 -0.49 10.89 -5.16
CA LEU A 132 -0.07 10.96 -3.74
C LEU A 132 1.46 10.87 -3.58
N MET A 133 2.16 10.12 -4.44
CA MET A 133 3.63 10.10 -4.47
C MET A 133 4.20 11.46 -4.88
N ALA A 134 3.58 12.13 -5.85
CA ALA A 134 3.99 13.47 -6.30
C ALA A 134 3.66 14.57 -5.28
N GLN A 135 2.75 14.32 -4.34
CA GLN A 135 2.36 15.28 -3.30
C GLN A 135 3.37 15.27 -2.14
N THR A 136 4.21 16.30 -2.07
CA THR A 136 5.30 16.39 -1.08
C THR A 136 4.98 17.20 0.17
N ALA A 137 3.90 18.01 0.16
CA ALA A 137 3.75 19.09 1.15
C ALA A 137 2.56 18.99 2.10
N ARG A 138 1.55 18.14 1.82
CA ARG A 138 0.31 18.13 2.60
C ARG A 138 0.09 16.79 3.30
N PRO A 139 0.08 16.74 4.64
CA PRO A 139 -0.33 15.54 5.34
C PRO A 139 -1.79 15.22 5.00
N VAL A 140 -2.05 13.96 4.72
CA VAL A 140 -3.39 13.44 4.40
C VAL A 140 -3.82 12.58 5.59
N SER A 141 -4.99 12.86 6.16
CA SER A 141 -5.56 11.99 7.19
C SER A 141 -6.20 10.73 6.57
N PRO A 142 -6.43 9.66 7.34
CA PRO A 142 -7.15 8.47 6.85
C PRO A 142 -8.52 8.79 6.24
N GLU A 143 -9.28 9.72 6.84
CA GLU A 143 -10.59 10.16 6.35
C GLU A 143 -10.46 10.90 5.01
N GLN A 144 -9.45 11.77 4.89
CA GLN A 144 -9.16 12.47 3.64
C GLN A 144 -8.72 11.49 2.55
N LEU A 145 -7.98 10.44 2.90
CA LEU A 145 -7.63 9.39 1.95
C LEU A 145 -8.88 8.68 1.44
N VAL A 146 -9.79 8.26 2.33
CA VAL A 146 -11.06 7.63 1.94
C VAL A 146 -11.88 8.55 1.04
N ALA A 147 -12.04 9.82 1.42
CA ALA A 147 -12.79 10.78 0.61
C ALA A 147 -12.22 10.93 -0.81
N ARG A 148 -10.89 11.05 -0.94
CA ARG A 148 -10.21 11.12 -2.24
C ARG A 148 -10.34 9.81 -3.03
N GLY A 149 -10.17 8.67 -2.36
CA GLY A 149 -10.31 7.35 -2.97
C GLY A 149 -11.71 7.13 -3.52
N LYS A 150 -12.76 7.41 -2.74
CA LYS A 150 -14.16 7.33 -3.20
C LYS A 150 -14.43 8.28 -4.36
N ALA A 151 -13.87 9.49 -4.36
CA ALA A 151 -14.01 10.41 -5.49
C ALA A 151 -13.37 9.83 -6.76
N CYS A 152 -12.11 9.39 -6.70
CA CYS A 152 -11.43 8.73 -7.82
C CYS A 152 -12.17 7.47 -8.30
N LEU A 153 -12.74 6.70 -7.39
CA LEU A 153 -13.49 5.49 -7.71
C LEU A 153 -14.83 5.78 -8.40
N ARG A 154 -15.46 6.92 -8.13
CA ARG A 154 -16.73 7.33 -8.76
C ARG A 154 -16.53 8.00 -10.11
N ASP A 155 -15.43 8.73 -10.30
CA ASP A 155 -15.10 9.34 -11.58
C ASP A 155 -14.98 8.26 -12.66
N HIS A 156 -15.97 8.23 -13.55
CA HIS A 156 -15.90 7.47 -14.78
C HIS A 156 -14.90 8.16 -15.69
N PRO A 157 -13.83 7.49 -16.14
CA PRO A 157 -13.11 8.01 -17.30
C PRO A 157 -14.10 7.94 -18.46
N SER A 158 -14.68 9.08 -18.83
CA SER A 158 -15.41 9.21 -20.08
C SER A 158 -14.49 8.67 -21.18
N CYS A 159 -14.89 7.57 -21.79
CA CYS A 159 -14.15 6.94 -22.86
C CYS A 159 -14.38 7.75 -24.14
N GLU A 160 -13.85 8.97 -24.20
CA GLU A 160 -13.66 9.69 -25.46
C GLU A 160 -12.18 10.05 -25.59
N PRO A 161 -11.47 9.50 -26.58
CA PRO A 161 -10.16 10.00 -26.92
C PRO A 161 -10.29 11.42 -27.50
N PRO A 162 -9.33 12.33 -27.26
CA PRO A 162 -9.30 13.59 -27.97
C PRO A 162 -9.12 13.34 -29.47
N LEU A 163 -9.95 14.00 -30.27
CA LEU A 163 -9.86 14.06 -31.74
C LEU A 163 -8.54 14.66 -32.21
#